data_AF-A0A355A7E1-F1
#
_entry.id   AF-A0A355A7E1-F1
#
_cell.length_a   1.000
_cell.length_b   1.000
_cell.length_c   1.000
_cell.angle_alpha   90.00
_cell.angle_beta   90.00
_cell.angle_gamma   90.00
#
_symmetry.space_group_name_H-M   'P 1'
#
loop_
_entity.id
_entity.type
_entity.pdbx_description
1 polymer ?
#
loop_
_entity_poly.entity_id
_entity_poly.type
_entity_poly.pdbx_seq_one_letter_code
_entity_poly.pdbx_strand_id
1 'polypeptide(L)'
;MKKPPLILLLSLSLILLWLTPSSAETTSVQISLSDRGVAFSLMQRTASSYFQLRVSELNPYVKESPVQIFPLFYLSIATKTAPELVWEKRKGKGWGKIAKEMGLPPNFHGKYMSAKNKHKKSSSAITDDQIFEEMMIIRFLHEYFGADPEVLFYWRAQGLTYDDLFLGINLSLRLKISPGEFFSLRLSGKDWRFIANKVRVPYSSLSQPLKPVNKTI
;
A
#
# COMPACT_ATOMS: atom_id res chain seq x y z
N MET A 1 -14.92 27.43 64.39
CA MET A 1 -14.00 28.04 63.39
C MET A 1 -13.49 26.96 62.43
N LYS A 2 -13.73 27.19 61.13
CA LYS A 2 -13.08 26.66 59.90
C LYS A 2 -12.74 25.15 59.82
N LYS A 3 -13.59 24.39 59.09
CA LYS A 3 -13.15 23.19 58.34
C LYS A 3 -12.67 23.64 56.93
N PRO A 4 -11.61 23.04 56.37
CA PRO A 4 -10.94 23.56 55.17
C PRO A 4 -11.67 23.18 53.86
N PRO A 5 -11.41 23.90 52.76
CA PRO A 5 -12.13 23.78 51.49
C PRO A 5 -11.52 22.67 50.63
N LEU A 6 -11.62 21.41 51.05
CA LEU A 6 -11.05 20.30 50.26
C LEU A 6 -12.03 19.74 49.23
N ILE A 7 -13.33 20.01 49.37
CA ILE A 7 -14.37 19.35 48.56
C ILE A 7 -14.62 20.07 47.22
N LEU A 8 -14.30 21.37 47.11
CA LEU A 8 -14.54 22.16 45.89
C LEU A 8 -13.43 22.03 44.82
N LEU A 9 -12.25 21.53 45.16
CA LEU A 9 -11.15 21.31 44.20
C LEU A 9 -11.25 19.94 43.49
N LEU A 10 -11.96 18.98 44.08
CA LEU A 10 -12.18 17.65 43.49
C LEU A 10 -13.33 17.60 42.48
N SER A 11 -14.30 18.52 42.55
CA SER A 11 -15.39 18.58 41.58
C SER A 11 -15.00 19.29 40.28
N LEU A 12 -14.05 20.23 40.33
CA LEU A 12 -13.60 20.96 39.13
C LEU A 12 -12.62 20.15 38.27
N SER A 13 -11.90 19.20 38.85
CA SER A 13 -10.96 18.32 38.14
C SER A 13 -11.65 17.15 37.42
N LEU A 14 -12.89 16.81 37.80
CA LEU A 14 -13.64 15.72 37.16
C LEU A 14 -14.39 16.15 35.87
N ILE A 15 -14.65 17.45 35.69
CA ILE A 15 -15.41 17.98 34.54
C ILE A 15 -14.48 18.25 33.33
N LEU A 16 -13.18 18.46 33.55
CA LEU A 16 -12.22 18.70 32.47
C LEU A 16 -11.72 17.44 31.74
N LEU A 17 -12.13 16.23 32.17
CA LEU A 17 -11.80 14.98 31.47
C LEU A 17 -12.76 14.60 30.33
N TRP A 18 -13.83 15.37 30.09
CA TRP A 18 -14.86 15.04 29.09
C TRP A 18 -14.78 15.88 27.81
N LEU A 19 -13.72 16.68 27.64
CA LEU A 19 -13.45 17.45 26.43
C LEU A 19 -12.08 17.09 25.88
N THR A 20 -11.81 15.79 25.69
CA THR A 20 -10.81 15.43 24.69
C THR A 20 -11.46 15.71 23.33
N PRO A 21 -10.88 16.56 22.48
CA PRO A 21 -11.23 16.50 21.07
C PRO A 21 -10.96 15.05 20.66
N SER A 22 -12.01 14.37 20.20
CA SER A 22 -11.84 13.12 19.47
C SER A 22 -10.93 13.48 18.31
N SER A 23 -9.63 13.23 18.48
CA SER A 23 -8.68 13.27 17.38
C SER A 23 -9.32 12.36 16.35
N ALA A 24 -9.71 12.96 15.21
CA ALA A 24 -10.11 12.20 14.05
C ALA A 24 -8.92 11.31 13.73
N GLU A 25 -8.96 10.07 14.25
CA GLU A 25 -8.05 9.03 13.86
C GLU A 25 -8.15 8.99 12.34
N THR A 26 -7.05 9.32 11.68
CA THR A 26 -6.88 9.09 10.25
C THR A 26 -7.37 7.67 10.00
N THR A 27 -8.57 7.54 9.42
CA THR A 27 -9.29 6.29 9.26
C THR A 27 -8.62 5.48 8.15
N SER A 28 -7.38 5.05 8.40
CA SER A 28 -6.76 4.01 7.59
C SER A 28 -7.63 2.78 7.77
N VAL A 29 -8.26 2.34 6.69
CA VAL A 29 -9.08 1.12 6.70
C VAL A 29 -8.18 -0.02 7.15
N GLN A 30 -8.46 -0.57 8.33
CA GLN A 30 -7.73 -1.73 8.82
C GLN A 30 -8.09 -2.94 7.95
N ILE A 31 -7.08 -3.69 7.53
CA ILE A 31 -7.26 -4.92 6.76
C ILE A 31 -7.10 -6.13 7.68
N SER A 32 -8.07 -7.05 7.60
CA SER A 32 -8.09 -8.28 8.40
C SER A 32 -6.90 -9.18 8.08
N LEU A 33 -6.47 -10.04 9.02
CA LEU A 33 -5.38 -10.99 8.80
C LEU A 33 -5.66 -11.93 7.63
N SER A 34 -6.92 -12.37 7.45
CA SER A 34 -7.28 -13.21 6.30
C SER A 34 -7.13 -12.46 4.98
N ASP A 35 -7.57 -11.20 4.92
CA ASP A 35 -7.46 -10.40 3.70
C ASP A 35 -6.00 -10.10 3.37
N ARG A 36 -5.15 -9.86 4.38
CA ARG A 36 -3.69 -9.77 4.20
C ARG A 36 -3.12 -11.03 3.57
N GLY A 37 -3.51 -12.22 4.04
CA GLY A 37 -3.02 -13.49 3.47
C GLY A 37 -3.41 -13.68 2.00
N VAL A 38 -4.62 -13.29 1.63
CA VAL A 38 -5.10 -13.32 0.25
C VAL A 38 -4.35 -12.31 -0.62
N ALA A 39 -4.21 -11.07 -0.15
CA ALA A 39 -3.46 -10.02 -0.84
C ALA A 39 -1.98 -10.41 -1.02
N PHE A 40 -1.36 -10.95 0.03
CA PHE A 40 0.01 -11.44 0.01
C PHE A 40 0.22 -12.48 -1.09
N SER A 41 -0.66 -13.49 -1.14
CA SER A 41 -0.61 -14.54 -2.16
C SER A 41 -0.77 -13.97 -3.58
N LEU A 42 -1.67 -13.00 -3.75
CA LEU A 42 -1.85 -12.30 -5.02
C LEU A 42 -0.59 -11.53 -5.42
N MET A 43 -0.02 -10.74 -4.51
CA MET A 43 1.20 -9.97 -4.77
C MET A 43 2.37 -10.87 -5.14
N GLN A 44 2.57 -11.99 -4.45
CA GLN A 44 3.65 -12.93 -4.79
C GLN A 44 3.48 -13.50 -6.21
N ARG A 45 2.27 -13.93 -6.57
CA ARG A 45 2.00 -14.52 -7.88
C ARG A 45 2.11 -13.51 -9.02
N THR A 46 1.60 -12.29 -8.80
CA THR A 46 1.74 -11.20 -9.78
C THR A 46 3.20 -10.78 -9.94
N ALA A 47 3.95 -10.63 -8.85
CA ALA A 47 5.38 -10.32 -8.89
C ALA A 47 6.18 -11.42 -9.60
N SER A 48 5.94 -12.69 -9.26
CA SER A 48 6.55 -13.85 -9.92
C SER A 48 6.28 -13.83 -11.42
N SER A 49 5.03 -13.59 -11.83
CA SER A 49 4.67 -13.48 -13.25
C SER A 49 5.30 -12.29 -13.95
N TYR A 50 5.38 -11.13 -13.29
CA TYR A 50 5.86 -9.88 -13.90
C TYR A 50 7.38 -9.87 -14.07
N PHE A 51 8.11 -10.19 -13.01
CA PHE A 51 9.57 -10.22 -13.00
C PHE A 51 10.15 -11.53 -13.56
N GLN A 52 9.29 -12.49 -13.93
CA GLN A 52 9.69 -13.81 -14.43
C GLN A 52 10.57 -14.59 -13.46
N LEU A 53 10.20 -14.55 -12.18
CA LEU A 53 10.93 -15.21 -11.08
C LEU A 53 10.08 -16.34 -10.51
N ARG A 54 10.71 -17.41 -9.99
CA ARG A 54 9.97 -18.38 -9.19
C ARG A 54 9.57 -17.74 -7.85
N VAL A 55 8.41 -18.10 -7.31
CA VAL A 55 7.96 -17.61 -5.99
C VAL A 55 9.00 -17.91 -4.90
N SER A 56 9.70 -19.03 -4.99
CA SER A 56 10.79 -19.38 -4.06
C SER A 56 11.93 -18.38 -4.05
N GLU A 57 12.18 -17.68 -5.16
CA GLU A 57 13.22 -16.63 -5.27
C GLU A 57 12.78 -15.33 -4.59
N LEU A 58 11.48 -15.16 -4.30
CA LEU A 58 10.98 -14.02 -3.53
C LEU A 58 11.12 -14.23 -2.01
N ASN A 59 11.06 -15.48 -1.55
CA ASN A 59 11.02 -15.84 -0.12
C ASN A 59 12.13 -15.22 0.74
N PRO A 60 13.40 -15.10 0.29
CA PRO A 60 14.46 -14.47 1.10
C PRO A 60 14.20 -12.99 1.41
N TYR A 61 13.40 -12.33 0.57
CA TYR A 61 13.20 -10.88 0.58
C TYR A 61 11.85 -10.46 1.17
N VAL A 62 10.90 -11.38 1.26
CA VAL A 62 9.57 -11.12 1.80
C VAL A 62 9.55 -11.42 3.30
N LYS A 63 9.92 -10.43 4.12
CA LYS A 63 9.89 -10.56 5.60
C LYS A 63 8.54 -10.21 6.20
N GLU A 64 7.94 -9.10 5.76
CA GLU A 64 6.71 -8.56 6.38
C GLU A 64 5.62 -8.24 5.34
N SER A 65 6.01 -7.76 4.16
CA SER A 65 5.07 -7.49 3.07
C SER A 65 5.75 -7.65 1.71
N PRO A 66 5.08 -8.24 0.71
CA PRO A 66 5.56 -8.31 -0.67
C PRO A 66 5.73 -6.94 -1.31
N VAL A 67 5.17 -5.86 -0.75
CA VAL A 67 5.42 -4.52 -1.32
C VAL A 67 6.91 -4.14 -1.29
N GLN A 68 7.69 -4.72 -0.38
CA GLN A 68 9.12 -4.47 -0.26
C GLN A 68 9.95 -5.05 -1.41
N ILE A 69 9.41 -6.02 -2.16
CA ILE A 69 10.15 -6.64 -3.26
C ILE A 69 10.07 -5.84 -4.57
N PHE A 70 9.07 -4.97 -4.74
CA PHE A 70 8.97 -4.18 -5.96
C PHE A 70 10.16 -3.23 -6.13
N PRO A 71 10.54 -2.42 -5.11
CA PRO A 71 11.76 -1.62 -5.18
C PRO A 71 13.02 -2.44 -5.50
N LEU A 72 13.17 -3.63 -4.88
CA LEU A 72 14.31 -4.51 -5.09
C LEU A 72 14.46 -4.86 -6.58
N PHE A 73 13.41 -5.43 -7.18
CA PHE A 73 13.50 -5.94 -8.54
C PHE A 73 13.55 -4.83 -9.58
N TYR A 74 12.86 -3.69 -9.37
CA TYR A 74 13.03 -2.53 -10.24
C TYR A 74 14.46 -1.98 -10.20
N LEU A 75 15.08 -1.91 -9.02
CA LEU A 75 16.48 -1.50 -8.89
C LEU A 75 17.40 -2.49 -9.61
N SER A 76 17.28 -3.78 -9.33
CA SER A 76 18.08 -4.83 -9.97
C SER A 76 18.04 -4.78 -11.49
N ILE A 77 16.84 -4.60 -12.06
CA ILE A 77 16.68 -4.48 -13.52
C ILE A 77 17.32 -3.19 -14.03
N ALA A 78 17.01 -2.05 -13.40
CA ALA A 78 17.49 -0.74 -13.87
C ALA A 78 19.02 -0.60 -13.80
N THR A 79 19.64 -1.21 -12.79
CA THR A 79 21.10 -1.12 -12.55
C THR A 79 21.85 -2.36 -13.03
N LYS A 80 21.15 -3.33 -13.65
CA LYS A 80 21.71 -4.63 -14.08
C LYS A 80 22.49 -5.32 -12.96
N THR A 81 21.95 -5.30 -11.74
CA THR A 81 22.59 -5.83 -10.53
C THR A 81 21.76 -6.97 -9.96
N ALA A 82 22.41 -8.07 -9.56
CA ALA A 82 21.73 -9.21 -8.95
C ALA A 82 20.91 -8.78 -7.70
N PRO A 83 19.66 -9.26 -7.52
CA PRO A 83 18.81 -8.92 -6.36
C PRO A 83 19.49 -9.13 -5.02
N GLU A 84 20.29 -10.18 -4.88
CA GLU A 84 21.02 -10.51 -3.65
C GLU A 84 21.96 -9.37 -3.27
N LEU A 85 22.69 -8.82 -4.25
CA LEU A 85 23.65 -7.73 -4.03
C LEU A 85 22.93 -6.42 -3.70
N VAL A 86 21.80 -6.14 -4.35
CA VAL A 86 20.98 -4.96 -4.05
C VAL A 86 20.42 -5.06 -2.63
N TRP A 87 19.94 -6.25 -2.24
CA TRP A 87 19.41 -6.52 -0.91
C TRP A 87 20.47 -6.39 0.18
N GLU A 88 21.67 -6.92 -0.05
CA GLU A 88 22.81 -6.77 0.85
C GLU A 88 23.21 -5.30 1.00
N LYS A 89 23.30 -4.56 -0.11
CA LYS A 89 23.60 -3.12 -0.09
C LYS A 89 22.54 -2.31 0.65
N ARG A 90 21.28 -2.75 0.64
CA ARG A 90 20.16 -2.12 1.37
C ARG A 90 20.31 -2.18 2.88
N LYS A 91 20.97 -3.18 3.47
CA LYS A 91 20.94 -3.42 4.93
C LYS A 91 21.08 -2.12 5.76
N GLY A 92 20.03 -1.79 6.51
CA GLY A 92 19.96 -0.58 7.35
C GLY A 92 19.66 0.73 6.62
N LYS A 93 19.30 0.71 5.34
CA LYS A 93 19.01 1.86 4.49
C LYS A 93 17.63 1.73 3.82
N GLY A 94 16.98 2.85 3.57
CA GLY A 94 15.74 2.90 2.79
C GLY A 94 15.99 2.77 1.29
N TRP A 95 14.95 2.39 0.55
CA TRP A 95 15.05 2.08 -0.88
C TRP A 95 15.39 3.30 -1.75
N GLY A 96 14.89 4.49 -1.41
CA GLY A 96 15.20 5.73 -2.12
C GLY A 96 16.66 6.13 -1.96
N LYS A 97 17.25 5.94 -0.77
CA LYS A 97 18.69 6.14 -0.54
C LYS A 97 19.52 5.19 -1.41
N ILE A 98 19.16 3.91 -1.45
CA ILE A 98 19.85 2.91 -2.29
C ILE A 98 19.74 3.26 -3.77
N ALA A 99 18.58 3.69 -4.24
CA ALA A 99 18.38 4.14 -5.61
C ALA A 99 19.37 5.26 -6.00
N LYS A 100 19.50 6.28 -5.14
CA LYS A 100 20.45 7.39 -5.33
C LYS A 100 21.91 6.89 -5.34
N GLU A 101 22.30 6.05 -4.38
CA GLU A 101 23.65 5.45 -4.30
C GLU A 101 23.99 4.52 -5.48
N MET A 102 22.98 4.02 -6.19
CA MET A 102 23.14 3.20 -7.39
C MET A 102 23.04 4.02 -8.68
N GLY A 103 22.99 5.36 -8.57
CA GLY A 103 23.04 6.27 -9.71
C GLY A 103 21.71 6.44 -10.45
N LEU A 104 20.57 6.04 -9.86
CA LEU A 104 19.28 6.34 -10.47
C LEU A 104 18.99 7.85 -10.39
N PRO A 105 18.53 8.45 -11.50
CA PRO A 105 18.25 9.88 -11.52
C PRO A 105 17.04 10.21 -10.62
N PRO A 106 16.96 11.43 -10.06
CA PRO A 106 15.83 11.84 -9.21
C PRO A 106 14.45 11.69 -9.89
N ASN A 107 14.40 11.78 -11.22
CA ASN A 107 13.18 11.68 -12.03
C ASN A 107 12.91 10.27 -12.59
N PHE A 108 13.58 9.21 -12.10
CA PHE A 108 13.42 7.82 -12.55
C PHE A 108 11.94 7.35 -12.63
N HIS A 109 11.06 8.02 -11.88
CA HIS A 109 9.64 7.74 -11.76
C HIS A 109 8.77 8.97 -12.14
N GLY A 110 9.24 9.83 -13.05
CA GLY A 110 8.66 11.14 -13.37
C GLY A 110 7.14 11.15 -13.66
N LYS A 111 6.63 10.18 -14.43
CA LYS A 111 5.17 10.08 -14.68
C LYS A 111 4.36 9.83 -13.39
N TYR A 112 4.91 9.03 -12.48
CA TYR A 112 4.29 8.70 -11.21
C TYR A 112 4.39 9.87 -10.21
N MET A 113 5.49 10.64 -10.25
CA MET A 113 5.61 11.88 -9.46
C MET A 113 4.55 12.91 -9.84
N SER A 114 4.32 13.09 -11.14
CA SER A 114 3.28 14.01 -11.63
C SER A 114 1.91 13.61 -11.10
N ALA A 115 1.53 12.34 -11.25
CA ALA A 115 0.27 11.80 -10.77
C ALA A 115 0.10 11.92 -9.24
N LYS A 116 1.17 11.66 -8.47
CA LYS A 116 1.18 11.83 -7.00
C LYS A 116 0.94 13.29 -6.59
N ASN A 117 1.62 14.23 -7.24
CA ASN A 117 1.55 15.64 -6.86
C ASN A 117 0.14 16.23 -7.03
N LYS A 118 -0.68 15.70 -7.95
CA LYS A 118 -2.08 16.10 -8.14
C LYS A 118 -2.99 15.76 -6.95
N HIS A 119 -2.68 14.70 -6.22
CA HIS A 119 -3.50 14.22 -5.10
C HIS A 119 -2.85 14.45 -3.73
N LYS A 120 -1.86 15.34 -3.66
CA LYS A 120 -1.17 15.70 -2.42
C LYS A 120 -2.13 16.42 -1.47
N LYS A 121 -2.72 15.70 -0.51
CA LYS A 121 -3.29 16.32 0.70
C LYS A 121 -2.13 16.79 1.58
N SER A 122 -2.19 18.02 2.08
CA SER A 122 -1.17 18.57 2.98
C SER A 122 -1.24 17.90 4.35
N SER A 123 -0.56 16.78 4.58
CA SER A 123 -0.21 16.36 5.94
C SER A 123 0.88 15.28 5.98
N SER A 124 1.73 15.42 7.00
CA SER A 124 2.90 14.60 7.40
C SER A 124 4.15 14.67 6.51
N ALA A 125 5.31 14.72 7.15
CA ALA A 125 6.62 14.64 6.50
C ALA A 125 6.87 13.21 6.01
N ILE A 126 6.37 12.88 4.82
CA ILE A 126 6.69 11.64 4.12
C ILE A 126 8.17 11.68 3.72
N THR A 127 8.94 10.65 4.03
CA THR A 127 10.37 10.59 3.70
C THR A 127 10.57 10.29 2.21
N ASP A 128 11.69 10.74 1.63
CA ASP A 128 12.08 10.38 0.25
C ASP A 128 12.01 8.86 -0.01
N ASP A 129 12.35 8.05 1.00
CA ASP A 129 12.29 6.59 0.91
C ASP A 129 10.85 6.08 0.79
N GLN A 130 9.93 6.60 1.61
CA GLN A 130 8.50 6.25 1.51
C GLN A 130 7.91 6.69 0.18
N ILE A 131 8.32 7.85 -0.35
CA ILE A 131 7.94 8.28 -1.70
C ILE A 131 8.44 7.25 -2.70
N PHE A 132 9.72 6.90 -2.68
CA PHE A 132 10.29 5.94 -3.63
C PHE A 132 9.57 4.59 -3.60
N GLU A 133 9.32 4.04 -2.40
CA GLU A 133 8.61 2.77 -2.23
C GLU A 133 7.20 2.82 -2.82
N GLU A 134 6.43 3.86 -2.48
CA GLU A 134 5.11 4.09 -3.04
C GLU A 134 5.14 4.16 -4.57
N MET A 135 6.12 4.87 -5.14
CA MET A 135 6.27 4.97 -6.59
C MET A 135 6.50 3.61 -7.25
N MET A 136 7.32 2.75 -6.65
CA MET A 136 7.60 1.42 -7.21
C MET A 136 6.38 0.50 -7.13
N ILE A 137 5.58 0.60 -6.07
CA ILE A 137 4.34 -0.17 -5.93
C ILE A 137 3.28 0.30 -6.95
N ILE A 138 3.10 1.61 -7.08
CA ILE A 138 2.12 2.18 -8.02
C ILE A 138 2.56 1.93 -9.46
N ARG A 139 3.87 2.00 -9.73
CA ARG A 139 4.45 1.59 -11.00
C ARG A 139 4.12 0.14 -11.34
N PHE A 140 4.33 -0.78 -10.40
CA PHE A 140 3.99 -2.19 -10.57
C PHE A 140 2.50 -2.38 -10.90
N LEU A 141 1.61 -1.77 -10.11
CA LEU A 141 0.16 -1.89 -10.32
C LEU A 141 -0.25 -1.37 -11.71
N HIS A 142 0.36 -0.28 -12.17
CA HIS A 142 0.13 0.24 -13.51
C HIS A 142 0.65 -0.70 -14.60
N GLU A 143 1.89 -1.17 -14.48
CA GLU A 143 2.54 -1.96 -15.52
C GLU A 143 1.95 -3.38 -15.62
N TYR A 144 1.59 -4.00 -14.49
CA TYR A 144 1.02 -5.34 -14.46
C TYR A 144 -0.48 -5.36 -14.80
N PHE A 145 -1.27 -4.51 -14.14
CA PHE A 145 -2.74 -4.52 -14.25
C PHE A 145 -3.29 -3.52 -15.26
N GLY A 146 -2.46 -2.61 -15.80
CA GLY A 146 -2.93 -1.51 -16.65
C GLY A 146 -3.69 -0.42 -15.89
N ALA A 147 -3.61 -0.39 -14.56
CA ALA A 147 -4.34 0.58 -13.75
C ALA A 147 -3.78 2.02 -13.91
N ASP A 148 -4.66 3.02 -13.92
CA ASP A 148 -4.26 4.42 -14.02
C ASP A 148 -3.58 4.90 -12.72
N PRO A 149 -2.31 5.37 -12.75
CA PRO A 149 -1.62 5.87 -11.58
C PRO A 149 -2.37 6.97 -10.82
N GLU A 150 -3.06 7.88 -11.50
CA GLU A 150 -3.81 8.97 -10.86
C GLU A 150 -4.91 8.40 -9.96
N VAL A 151 -5.66 7.42 -10.47
CA VAL A 151 -6.68 6.70 -9.70
C VAL A 151 -6.08 5.97 -8.50
N LEU A 152 -4.91 5.34 -8.66
CA LEU A 152 -4.23 4.65 -7.56
C LEU A 152 -3.79 5.60 -6.44
N PHE A 153 -3.19 6.73 -6.80
CA PHE A 153 -2.81 7.77 -5.82
C PHE A 153 -4.02 8.39 -5.14
N TYR A 154 -5.10 8.65 -5.89
CA TYR A 154 -6.34 9.14 -5.33
C TYR A 154 -6.86 8.23 -4.21
N TRP A 155 -6.97 6.92 -4.46
CA TRP A 155 -7.49 5.98 -3.46
C TRP A 155 -6.53 5.75 -2.28
N ARG A 156 -5.21 5.81 -2.50
CA ARG A 156 -4.22 5.85 -1.41
C ARG A 156 -4.41 7.07 -0.51
N ALA A 157 -4.65 8.24 -1.10
CA ALA A 157 -4.91 9.47 -0.35
C ALA A 157 -6.25 9.47 0.42
N GLN A 158 -7.15 8.53 0.12
CA GLN A 158 -8.37 8.27 0.91
C GLN A 158 -8.14 7.25 2.04
N GLY A 159 -6.95 6.67 2.17
CA GLY A 159 -6.61 5.76 3.27
C GLY A 159 -6.70 4.26 2.96
N LEU A 160 -6.91 3.87 1.69
CA LEU A 160 -6.83 2.47 1.30
C LEU A 160 -5.40 1.94 1.36
N THR A 161 -5.21 0.70 1.80
CA THR A 161 -3.89 0.05 1.84
C THR A 161 -3.46 -0.44 0.45
N TYR A 162 -2.18 -0.77 0.27
CA TYR A 162 -1.75 -1.44 -0.98
C TYR A 162 -2.41 -2.80 -1.15
N ASP A 163 -2.65 -3.53 -0.06
CA ASP A 163 -3.39 -4.80 -0.10
C ASP A 163 -4.78 -4.60 -0.72
N ASP A 164 -5.49 -3.54 -0.31
CA ASP A 164 -6.79 -3.18 -0.88
C ASP A 164 -6.69 -2.84 -2.36
N LEU A 165 -5.67 -2.08 -2.78
CA LEU A 165 -5.47 -1.77 -4.18
C LEU A 165 -5.28 -3.04 -5.02
N PHE A 166 -4.40 -3.95 -4.61
CA PHE A 166 -4.15 -5.20 -5.31
C PHE A 166 -5.42 -6.04 -5.46
N LEU A 167 -6.16 -6.23 -4.37
CA LEU A 167 -7.40 -7.02 -4.38
C LEU A 167 -8.49 -6.36 -5.23
N GLY A 168 -8.68 -5.04 -5.11
CA GLY A 168 -9.71 -4.32 -5.83
C GLY A 168 -9.46 -4.22 -7.33
N ILE A 169 -8.22 -3.99 -7.74
CA ILE A 169 -7.85 -3.95 -9.16
C ILE A 169 -7.97 -5.35 -9.79
N ASN A 170 -7.48 -6.38 -9.11
CA ASN A 170 -7.58 -7.75 -9.61
C ASN A 170 -9.06 -8.19 -9.75
N LEU A 171 -9.90 -7.86 -8.77
CA LEU A 171 -11.34 -8.14 -8.85
C LEU A 171 -12.04 -7.31 -9.93
N SER A 172 -11.66 -6.03 -10.09
CA SER A 172 -12.14 -5.13 -11.14
C SER A 172 -11.90 -5.70 -12.52
N LEU A 173 -10.67 -6.12 -12.81
CA LEU A 173 -10.33 -6.72 -14.09
C LEU A 173 -11.09 -8.04 -14.33
N ARG A 174 -11.35 -8.81 -13.26
CA ARG A 174 -12.08 -10.09 -13.35
C ARG A 174 -13.50 -9.88 -13.82
N LEU A 175 -14.15 -8.87 -13.25
CA LEU A 175 -15.56 -8.59 -13.47
C LEU A 175 -15.79 -7.56 -14.57
N LYS A 176 -14.72 -6.92 -15.08
CA LYS A 176 -14.78 -5.75 -15.99
C LYS A 176 -15.63 -4.61 -15.43
N ILE A 177 -15.50 -4.38 -14.12
CA ILE A 177 -16.21 -3.33 -13.36
C ILE A 177 -15.17 -2.33 -12.83
N SER A 178 -15.55 -1.07 -12.65
CA SER A 178 -14.66 -0.05 -12.08
C SER A 178 -14.17 -0.45 -10.68
N PRO A 179 -12.86 -0.34 -10.38
CA PRO A 179 -12.34 -0.67 -9.05
C PRO A 179 -12.88 0.28 -7.96
N GLY A 180 -13.33 1.48 -8.35
CA GLY A 180 -13.92 2.46 -7.43
C GLY A 180 -15.14 1.94 -6.68
N GLU A 181 -15.90 1.02 -7.26
CA GLU A 181 -17.05 0.40 -6.59
C GLU A 181 -16.63 -0.44 -5.38
N PHE A 182 -15.54 -1.21 -5.52
CA PHE A 182 -15.00 -2.03 -4.42
C PHE A 182 -14.26 -1.18 -3.39
N PHE A 183 -13.53 -0.17 -3.85
CA PHE A 183 -12.82 0.77 -2.99
C PHE A 183 -13.76 1.58 -2.09
N SER A 184 -14.91 2.01 -2.63
CA SER A 184 -15.95 2.67 -1.83
C SER A 184 -16.52 1.74 -0.76
N LEU A 185 -16.73 0.45 -1.08
CA LEU A 185 -17.14 -0.55 -0.10
C LEU A 185 -16.06 -0.77 0.98
N ARG A 186 -14.77 -0.81 0.62
CA ARG A 186 -13.69 -0.90 1.62
C ARG A 186 -13.64 0.31 2.54
N LEU A 187 -13.76 1.53 2.00
CA LEU A 187 -13.77 2.76 2.80
C LEU A 187 -14.99 2.87 3.72
N SER A 188 -16.11 2.26 3.37
CA SER A 188 -17.29 2.12 4.26
C SER A 188 -17.17 0.97 5.27
N GLY A 189 -15.98 0.40 5.44
CA GLY A 189 -15.69 -0.61 6.46
C GLY A 189 -16.10 -2.04 6.09
N LYS A 190 -16.47 -2.32 4.83
CA LYS A 190 -16.69 -3.71 4.39
C LYS A 190 -15.36 -4.42 4.19
N ASP A 191 -15.28 -5.70 4.53
CA ASP A 191 -14.10 -6.52 4.29
C ASP A 191 -14.15 -7.19 2.90
N TRP A 192 -13.06 -7.85 2.50
CA TRP A 192 -13.01 -8.49 1.17
C TRP A 192 -13.87 -9.75 1.07
N ARG A 193 -14.19 -10.41 2.19
CA ARG A 193 -15.14 -11.52 2.21
C ARG A 193 -16.55 -11.04 1.85
N PHE A 194 -17.00 -9.96 2.47
CA PHE A 194 -18.27 -9.32 2.16
C PHE A 194 -18.33 -8.88 0.70
N ILE A 195 -17.29 -8.20 0.22
CA ILE A 195 -17.24 -7.71 -1.17
C ILE A 195 -17.28 -8.88 -2.16
N ALA A 196 -16.46 -9.92 -1.96
CA ALA A 196 -16.45 -11.11 -2.82
C ALA A 196 -17.82 -11.80 -2.86
N ASN A 197 -18.46 -11.96 -1.70
CA ASN A 197 -19.80 -12.53 -1.61
C ASN A 197 -20.84 -11.67 -2.35
N LYS A 198 -20.79 -10.35 -2.19
CA LYS A 198 -21.69 -9.40 -2.86
C LYS A 198 -21.64 -9.53 -4.38
N VAL A 199 -20.47 -9.78 -4.96
CA VAL A 199 -20.28 -9.97 -6.41
C VAL A 199 -20.23 -11.44 -6.84
N ARG A 200 -20.60 -12.38 -5.94
CA ARG A 200 -20.65 -13.83 -6.20
C ARG A 200 -19.32 -14.42 -6.71
N VAL A 201 -18.20 -13.89 -6.23
CA VAL A 201 -16.86 -14.42 -6.50
C VAL A 201 -16.39 -15.21 -5.26
N PRO A 202 -15.89 -16.46 -5.42
CA PRO A 202 -15.32 -17.19 -4.30
C PRO A 202 -14.16 -16.41 -3.67
N TYR A 203 -14.19 -16.18 -2.36
CA TYR A 203 -13.17 -15.39 -1.66
C TYR A 203 -11.74 -15.91 -1.88
N SER A 204 -11.55 -17.24 -1.88
CA SER A 204 -10.25 -17.87 -2.15
C SER A 204 -9.68 -17.51 -3.52
N SER A 205 -10.55 -17.24 -4.50
CA SER A 205 -10.13 -16.89 -5.87
C SER A 205 -9.60 -15.47 -6.00
N LEU A 206 -9.79 -14.59 -5.00
CA LEU A 206 -9.22 -13.25 -4.99
C LEU A 206 -7.68 -13.27 -4.99
N SER A 207 -7.07 -14.34 -4.47
CA SER A 207 -5.63 -14.56 -4.48
C SER A 207 -5.07 -14.94 -5.87
N GLN A 208 -5.94 -15.27 -6.82
CA GLN A 208 -5.53 -15.71 -8.15
C GLN A 208 -5.40 -14.49 -9.07
N PRO A 209 -4.20 -14.23 -9.60
CA PRO A 209 -4.01 -13.11 -10.51
C PRO A 209 -4.73 -13.38 -11.83
N LEU A 210 -5.32 -12.33 -12.39
CA LEU A 210 -5.57 -12.31 -13.83
C LEU A 210 -4.26 -12.18 -14.56
N LYS A 211 -4.20 -12.79 -15.75
CA LYS A 211 -3.03 -12.67 -16.61
C LYS A 211 -2.75 -11.19 -16.89
N PRO A 212 -1.47 -10.79 -16.96
CA PRO A 212 -1.10 -9.41 -17.24
C PRO A 212 -1.74 -8.94 -18.53
N VAL A 213 -2.11 -7.66 -18.58
CA VAL A 213 -2.51 -7.03 -19.84
C VAL A 213 -1.25 -6.99 -20.70
N ASN A 214 -1.18 -7.80 -21.76
CA ASN A 214 0.00 -7.93 -22.63
C ASN A 214 0.67 -6.57 -22.90
N LYS A 215 1.79 -6.32 -22.22
CA LYS A 215 2.74 -5.27 -22.55
C LYS A 215 4.13 -5.86 -22.32
N THR A 216 4.79 -6.15 -23.43
CA THR A 216 6.19 -6.53 -23.49
C THR A 216 6.99 -5.47 -22.71
N ILE A 217 7.74 -5.91 -21.70
CA ILE A 217 8.76 -5.09 -21.03
C ILE A 217 9.92 -4.90 -22.00
#